data_AF-A0A7G9SR93-F1
#
_entry.id   AF-A0A7G9SR93-F1
#
_cell.length_a   1.000
_cell.length_b   1.000
_cell.length_c   1.000
_cell.angle_alpha   90.00
_cell.angle_beta   90.00
_cell.angle_gamma   90.00
#
_symmetry.space_group_name_H-M   'P 1'
#
loop_
_entity.id
_entity.type
_entity.pdbx_description
1 polymer ?
#
loop_
_entity_poly.entity_id
_entity_poly.type
_entity_poly.pdbx_seq_one_letter_code
_entity_poly.pdbx_strand_id
1 'polypeptide(L)' 'MNTDTDKALIAKINRRLAKDGQALRTARGENPDSNLGLHYIVDVDHNTVAATHCDLQTLATELGIAQVSP' A
#
# COMPACT_ATOMS: atom_id res chain seq x y z
N MET A 1 6.02 16.66 -6.04
CA MET A 1 5.12 15.74 -5.32
C MET A 1 3.75 15.87 -5.99
N ASN A 2 3.38 14.95 -6.88
CA ASN A 2 2.12 15.01 -7.62
C ASN A 2 1.06 14.24 -6.83
N THR A 3 0.48 14.89 -5.83
CA THR A 3 -0.48 14.32 -4.86
C THR A 3 -1.70 13.64 -5.47
N ASP A 4 -2.04 13.96 -6.73
CA ASP A 4 -3.15 13.34 -7.45
C ASP A 4 -2.80 11.97 -8.02
N THR A 5 -1.53 11.73 -8.38
CA THR A 5 -1.05 10.44 -8.87
C THR A 5 -1.05 9.39 -7.75
N ASP A 6 -0.64 9.78 -6.54
CA ASP A 6 -0.48 8.85 -5.42
C ASP A 6 -1.84 8.33 -4.93
N LYS A 7 -2.88 9.18 -4.86
CA LYS A 7 -4.24 8.77 -4.48
C LYS A 7 -4.84 7.81 -5.49
N ALA A 8 -4.68 8.09 -6.78
CA ALA A 8 -5.17 7.21 -7.84
C ALA A 8 -4.46 5.86 -7.83
N LEU A 9 -3.15 5.86 -7.55
CA LEU A 9 -2.34 4.66 -7.43
C LEU A 9 -2.77 3.81 -6.22
N ILE A 10 -2.92 4.42 -5.04
CA ILE A 10 -3.43 3.76 -3.83
C ILE A 10 -4.80 3.12 -4.09
N ALA A 11 -5.71 3.82 -4.79
CA ALA A 11 -7.02 3.27 -5.12
C ALA A 11 -6.96 2.08 -6.08
N LYS A 12 -5.99 2.03 -7.00
CA LYS A 12 -5.74 0.86 -7.85
C LYS A 12 -5.18 -0.31 -7.05
N ILE A 13 -4.17 -0.06 -6.20
CA ILE A 13 -3.56 -1.05 -5.32
C ILE A 13 -4.62 -1.68 -4.42
N ASN A 14 -5.41 -0.87 -3.72
CA ASN A 14 -6.47 -1.36 -2.85
C ASN A 14 -7.52 -2.21 -3.58
N ARG A 15 -7.90 -1.84 -4.82
CA ARG A 15 -8.81 -2.67 -5.63
C ARG A 15 -8.24 -4.03 -5.98
N ARG A 16 -6.91 -4.14 -6.15
CA ARG A 16 -6.24 -5.42 -6.41
C ARG A 16 -6.10 -6.25 -5.14
N LEU A 17 -5.68 -5.65 -4.05
CA LEU A 17 -5.52 -6.30 -2.74
C LEU A 17 -6.86 -6.77 -2.16
N ALA A 18 -7.95 -6.05 -2.40
CA ALA A 18 -9.28 -6.45 -1.94
C ALA A 18 -9.74 -7.79 -2.53
N LYS A 19 -9.18 -8.23 -3.67
CA LYS A 19 -9.45 -9.58 -4.22
C LYS A 19 -8.83 -10.69 -3.38
N ASP A 20 -7.81 -10.36 -2.60
CA ASP A 20 -7.02 -11.27 -1.78
C ASP A 20 -7.31 -11.07 -0.28
N GLY A 21 -8.41 -10.38 0.09
CA GLY A 21 -8.75 -10.10 1.49
C GLY A 21 -7.84 -9.06 2.16
N GLN A 22 -7.02 -8.34 1.38
CA GLN A 22 -6.01 -7.42 1.87
C GLN A 22 -6.36 -5.96 1.61
N ALA A 23 -5.77 -5.07 2.41
CA ALA A 23 -5.90 -3.63 2.23
C ALA A 23 -4.58 -2.90 2.53
N LEU A 24 -4.21 -1.97 1.65
CA LEU A 24 -3.15 -1.00 1.89
C LEU A 24 -3.66 0.11 2.80
N ARG A 25 -2.95 0.33 3.90
CA ARG A 25 -3.20 1.39 4.87
C ARG A 25 -2.05 2.38 4.87
N THR A 26 -2.37 3.62 5.21
CA THR A 26 -1.39 4.69 5.41
C THR A 26 -1.45 5.07 6.89
N ALA A 27 -0.30 5.07 7.55
CA ALA A 27 -0.19 5.54 8.92
C ALA A 27 -0.65 7.01 9.02
N ARG A 28 -1.45 7.33 10.03
CA ARG A 28 -1.88 8.71 10.33
C ARG A 28 -1.33 9.10 11.69
N GLY A 29 -0.48 10.12 11.72
CA GLY A 29 0.11 10.69 12.93
C GLY A 29 1.63 10.54 13.00
N GLU A 30 2.28 11.41 13.78
CA GLU A 30 3.70 11.33 14.15
C GLU A 30 3.90 10.25 15.20
N ASN A 31 3.64 8.99 14.86
CA ASN A 31 3.97 7.88 15.76
C ASN A 31 5.33 7.30 15.32
N PRO A 32 6.46 7.83 15.82
CA PRO A 32 7.81 7.42 15.40
C PRO A 32 8.12 5.95 15.70
N ASP A 33 7.36 5.31 16.61
CA ASP A 33 7.51 3.90 16.99
C ASP A 33 6.71 2.91 16.14
N SER A 34 6.03 3.38 15.08
CA SER A 34 5.34 2.49 14.16
C SER A 34 6.35 1.76 13.26
N ASN A 35 6.81 0.58 13.70
CA ASN A 35 7.60 -0.38 12.91
C ASN A 35 6.89 -0.89 11.62
N LEU A 36 5.74 -0.29 11.27
CA LEU A 36 4.97 -0.58 10.07
C LEU A 36 5.38 0.28 8.87
N GLY A 37 6.07 1.41 9.09
CA GLY A 37 6.35 2.40 8.05
C GLY A 37 5.12 3.24 7.65
N LEU A 38 5.29 4.12 6.65
CA LEU A 38 4.23 5.04 6.19
C LEU A 38 3.06 4.30 5.52
N HIS A 39 3.37 3.32 4.66
CA HIS A 39 2.38 2.44 4.05
C HIS A 39 2.65 0.99 4.44
N TYR A 40 1.58 0.27 4.71
CA TYR A 40 1.62 -1.14 5.14
C TYR A 40 0.36 -1.86 4.67
N ILE A 41 0.45 -3.17 4.51
CA ILE A 41 -0.68 -4.02 4.10
C ILE A 41 -1.19 -4.77 5.32
N VAL A 42 -2.51 -4.76 5.48
CA VAL A 42 -3.20 -5.61 6.44
C VAL A 42 -4.00 -6.67 5.72
N ASP A 43 -4.03 -7.86 6.29
CA ASP A 43 -5.01 -8.90 5.97
C ASP A 43 -6.27 -8.57 6.78
N VAL A 44 -7.35 -8.24 6.09
CA VAL A 44 -8.61 -7.82 6.70
C VAL A 44 -9.37 -9.03 7.24
N ASP A 45 -9.24 -10.19 6.59
CA ASP A 45 -9.94 -11.41 6.97
C ASP A 45 -9.36 -12.00 8.26
N HIS A 46 -8.03 -11.89 8.45
CA HIS A 46 -7.33 -12.39 9.63
C HIS A 46 -6.97 -11.30 10.66
N ASN A 47 -7.22 -10.03 10.35
CA ASN A 47 -6.86 -8.88 11.17
C ASN A 47 -5.37 -8.87 11.58
N THR A 48 -4.48 -9.15 10.63
CA THR A 48 -3.02 -9.19 10.82
C THR A 48 -2.29 -8.25 9.87
N VAL A 49 -1.05 -7.89 10.20
CA VAL A 49 -0.17 -7.16 9.28
C VAL A 49 0.46 -8.15 8.31
N ALA A 50 0.18 -7.98 7.02
CA ALA A 50 0.72 -8.81 5.96
C ALA A 50 2.07 -8.30 5.44
N ALA A 51 2.28 -6.98 5.41
CA ALA A 51 3.53 -6.36 5.00
C ALA A 51 3.71 -4.97 5.63
N THR A 52 4.96 -4.59 5.88
CA THR A 52 5.38 -3.30 6.45
C THR A 52 6.34 -2.59 5.52
N HIS A 53 6.48 -1.27 5.68
CA HIS A 53 7.41 -0.43 4.91
C HIS A 53 7.21 -0.55 3.39
N CYS A 54 5.95 -0.60 2.96
CA CYS A 54 5.61 -0.76 1.54
C CYS A 54 5.87 0.55 0.79
N ASP A 55 6.63 0.48 -0.30
CA ASP A 55 6.70 1.56 -1.28
C ASP A 55 5.55 1.42 -2.29
N LEU A 56 4.84 2.52 -2.57
CA LEU A 56 3.67 2.49 -3.46
C LEU A 56 4.03 2.12 -4.89
N GLN A 57 5.18 2.58 -5.38
CA GLN A 57 5.60 2.37 -6.76
C GLN A 57 6.06 0.93 -6.96
N THR A 58 6.90 0.41 -6.07
CA THR A 58 7.31 -1.00 -6.07
C THR A 58 6.10 -1.92 -5.98
N LEU A 59 5.21 -1.67 -5.02
CA LEU A 59 4.00 -2.47 -4.84
C LEU A 59 3.09 -2.42 -6.06
N ALA A 60 2.93 -1.25 -6.69
CA ALA A 60 2.15 -1.14 -7.92
C ALA A 60 2.75 -1.95 -9.07
N THR A 61 4.08 -2.04 -9.17
CA THR A 61 4.77 -2.86 -10.17
C THR A 61 4.62 -4.35 -9.90
N GLU A 62 4.83 -4.79 -8.66
CA GLU A 62 4.64 -6.19 -8.26
C GLU A 62 3.21 -6.67 -8.53
N LEU A 63 2.22 -5.80 -8.32
CA LEU A 63 0.82 -6.08 -8.58
C LEU A 63 0.42 -5.94 -10.06
N GLY A 64 1.35 -5.59 -10.95
CA GLY A 64 1.11 -5.38 -12.39
C GLY A 64 0.25 -4.16 -12.72
N ILE A 65 0.13 -3.20 -11.81
CA ILE A 65 -0.67 -1.97 -11.95
C ILE A 65 0.12 -0.89 -12.70
N ALA A 66 1.42 -0.79 -12.42
CA ALA A 66 2.32 0.19 -13.03
C ALA A 66 3.51 -0.53 -13.67
N GLN A 67 3.89 -0.11 -14.88
CA GLN A 67 5.14 -0.57 -15.50
C GLN A 67 6.27 0.36 -15.11
N VAL A 68 7.38 -0.21 -14.64
CA VAL A 68 8.65 0.52 -14.56
C VAL A 68 9.14 0.62 -15.99
N SER A 69 8.94 1.78 -16.60
CA SER A 69 9.59 2.06 -17.88
C SER A 69 11.09 2.27 -17.58
N PRO A 70 12.01 1.56 -18.26
CA PRO A 70 13.45 1.75 -18.11
C PRO A 70 13.91 3.15 -18.57
#